data_AF-A0A1W9RUS2-F1
#
_entry.id   AF-A0A1W9RUS2-F1
#
_cell.length_a   1.000
_cell.length_b   1.000
_cell.length_c   1.000
_cell.angle_alpha   90.00
_cell.angle_beta   90.00
_cell.angle_gamma   90.00
#
_symmetry.space_group_name_H-M   'P 1'
#
loop_
_entity.id
_entity.type
_entity.pdbx_description
1 polymer ?
#
loop_
_entity_poly.entity_id
_entity_poly.type
_entity_poly.pdbx_seq_one_letter_code
_entity_poly.pdbx_strand_id
1 'polypeptide(L)'
;MEQKRERHRIIKELSLKGYTPEEISEVLGLRLQSVSKVIGNAKAKTRRRLERLDKVALKARYLERLERLLKISWDSLDSVPPDDFRTRIAAIKLISDIIERSCKLYELNSTEETSGPVDIRLRFNPEGDDEK
;
A
#
# COMPACT_ATOMS: atom_id res chain seq x y z
N MET A 1 -19.49 10.50 -23.78
CA MET A 1 -18.64 10.25 -22.59
C MET A 1 -17.70 9.07 -22.78
N GLU A 2 -18.14 8.01 -23.46
CA GLU A 2 -17.41 6.75 -23.65
C GLU A 2 -16.15 6.89 -24.52
N GLN A 3 -16.23 7.56 -25.67
CA GLN A 3 -15.07 7.79 -26.56
C GLN A 3 -13.91 8.56 -25.89
N LYS A 4 -14.20 9.47 -24.96
CA LYS A 4 -13.16 10.22 -24.23
C LYS A 4 -12.43 9.33 -23.22
N ARG A 5 -13.15 8.43 -22.54
CA ARG A 5 -12.55 7.46 -21.61
C ARG A 5 -11.68 6.46 -22.38
N GLU A 6 -12.17 5.99 -23.52
CA GLU A 6 -11.43 5.07 -24.37
C GLU A 6 -10.14 5.69 -24.92
N ARG A 7 -10.21 6.94 -25.41
CA ARG A 7 -9.00 7.68 -25.82
C ARG A 7 -7.98 7.81 -24.69
N HIS A 8 -8.41 8.14 -23.48
CA HIS A 8 -7.50 8.19 -22.32
C HIS A 8 -6.91 6.82 -21.96
N ARG A 9 -7.64 5.73 -22.21
CA ARG A 9 -7.15 4.36 -21.98
C ARG A 9 -6.03 4.03 -22.98
N ILE A 10 -6.26 4.26 -24.26
CA ILE A 10 -5.30 4.02 -25.34
C ILE A 10 -4.02 4.84 -25.13
N ILE A 11 -4.13 6.14 -24.80
CA ILE A 11 -2.96 6.99 -24.50
C ILE A 11 -2.11 6.42 -23.35
N LYS A 12 -2.76 5.94 -22.28
CA LYS A 12 -2.06 5.34 -21.15
C LYS A 12 -1.37 4.04 -21.54
N GLU A 13 -2.05 3.20 -22.31
CA GLU A 13 -1.50 1.91 -22.75
C GLU A 13 -0.26 2.11 -23.63
N LEU A 14 -0.31 3.02 -24.60
CA LEU A 14 0.84 3.36 -25.44
C LEU A 14 1.99 3.94 -24.60
N SER A 15 1.68 4.83 -23.65
CA SER A 15 2.70 5.35 -22.74
C SER A 15 3.35 4.25 -21.87
N LEU A 16 2.62 3.20 -21.51
CA LEU A 16 3.17 2.05 -20.78
C LEU A 16 4.02 1.15 -21.66
N LYS A 17 3.71 1.07 -22.97
CA LYS A 17 4.51 0.35 -23.98
C LYS A 17 5.78 1.09 -24.40
N GLY A 18 6.04 2.28 -23.84
CA GLY A 18 7.27 3.04 -24.05
C GLY A 18 7.17 4.16 -25.10
N TYR A 19 6.01 4.38 -25.71
CA TYR A 19 5.84 5.45 -26.68
C TYR A 19 5.94 6.84 -26.04
N THR A 20 6.59 7.77 -26.75
CA THR A 20 6.71 9.18 -26.34
C THR A 20 5.39 9.94 -26.55
N PRO A 21 5.13 11.02 -25.81
CA PRO A 21 3.95 11.86 -26.03
C PRO A 21 3.82 12.34 -27.49
N GLU A 22 4.94 12.60 -28.15
CA GLU A 22 5.05 13.01 -29.55
C GLU A 22 4.57 11.90 -30.49
N GLU A 23 5.10 10.68 -30.35
CA GLU A 23 4.69 9.51 -31.14
C GLU A 23 3.21 9.19 -30.95
N ILE A 24 2.71 9.25 -29.71
CA ILE A 24 1.30 9.00 -29.41
C ILE A 24 0.41 10.08 -30.04
N SER A 25 0.87 11.34 -30.05
CA SER A 25 0.18 12.46 -30.67
C SER A 25 0.02 12.24 -32.17
N GLU A 26 1.08 11.76 -32.83
CA GLU A 26 1.12 11.47 -34.26
C GLU A 26 0.23 10.26 -34.61
N VAL A 27 0.41 9.13 -33.92
CA VAL A 27 -0.33 7.89 -34.16
C VAL A 27 -1.84 8.07 -33.97
N LEU A 28 -2.25 8.86 -32.98
CA LEU A 28 -3.68 9.06 -32.65
C LEU A 28 -4.28 10.32 -33.28
N GLY A 29 -3.49 11.14 -34.00
CA GLY A 29 -3.94 12.43 -34.55
C GLY A 29 -4.46 13.40 -33.48
N LEU A 30 -3.88 13.36 -32.28
CA LEU A 30 -4.28 14.19 -31.14
C LEU A 30 -3.37 15.40 -30.99
N ARG A 31 -3.78 16.38 -30.17
CA ARG A 31 -2.89 17.48 -29.78
C ARG A 31 -1.89 16.99 -28.73
N LEU A 32 -0.61 17.24 -28.95
CA LEU A 32 0.48 16.88 -28.02
C LEU A 32 0.19 17.32 -26.58
N GLN A 33 -0.26 18.56 -26.38
CA GLN A 33 -0.62 19.07 -25.05
C GLN A 33 -1.67 18.22 -24.33
N SER A 34 -2.64 17.66 -25.08
CA SER A 34 -3.69 16.81 -24.51
C SER A 34 -3.14 15.44 -24.10
N VAL A 35 -2.28 14.85 -24.94
CA VAL A 35 -1.58 13.59 -24.66
C VAL A 35 -0.68 13.74 -23.42
N SER A 36 0.16 14.78 -23.40
CA SER A 36 1.04 15.08 -22.27
C SER A 36 0.27 15.30 -20.97
N LYS A 37 -0.90 15.97 -21.03
CA LYS A 37 -1.78 16.15 -19.86
C LYS A 37 -2.33 14.82 -19.35
N VAL A 38 -2.76 13.92 -20.23
CA VAL A 38 -3.28 12.59 -19.82
C VAL A 38 -2.18 11.76 -19.18
N ILE A 39 -0.98 11.73 -19.77
CA ILE A 39 0.18 11.01 -19.24
C ILE A 39 0.61 11.61 -17.89
N GLY A 40 0.72 12.93 -17.79
CA GLY A 40 1.08 13.62 -16.55
C GLY A 40 0.10 13.32 -15.42
N ASN A 41 -1.21 13.37 -15.70
CA ASN A 41 -2.24 13.01 -14.72
C ASN A 41 -2.16 11.53 -14.30
N ALA A 42 -1.86 10.63 -15.23
CA ALA A 42 -1.68 9.21 -14.93
C ALA A 42 -0.47 9.00 -14.02
N LYS A 43 0.69 9.59 -14.34
CA LYS A 43 1.91 9.53 -13.51
C LYS A 43 1.68 10.09 -12.10
N ALA A 44 1.02 11.25 -11.99
CA ALA A 44 0.70 11.85 -10.70
C ALA A 44 -0.24 10.96 -9.85
N LYS A 45 -1.25 10.33 -10.47
CA LYS A 45 -2.14 9.38 -9.79
C LYS A 45 -1.38 8.14 -9.32
N THR A 46 -0.51 7.59 -10.15
CA THR A 46 0.31 6.42 -9.79
C THR A 46 1.27 6.76 -8.65
N ARG A 47 1.94 7.92 -8.69
CA ARG A 47 2.82 8.39 -7.61
C ARG A 47 2.09 8.50 -6.28
N ARG A 48 0.93 9.16 -6.25
CA ARG A 48 0.10 9.24 -5.03
C ARG A 48 -0.34 7.86 -4.52
N ARG A 49 -0.59 6.91 -5.42
CA ARG A 49 -0.93 5.53 -5.05
C ARG A 49 0.28 4.80 -4.45
N LEU A 50 1.46 4.95 -5.05
CA LEU A 50 2.71 4.39 -4.51
C LEU A 50 3.01 4.95 -3.13
N GLU A 51 2.92 6.27 -2.94
CA GLU A 51 3.12 6.91 -1.63
C GLU A 51 2.14 6.37 -0.55
N ARG A 52 0.91 6.00 -0.93
CA ARG A 52 -0.02 5.33 -0.01
C ARG A 52 0.39 3.89 0.28
N LEU A 53 0.80 3.14 -0.74
CA LEU A 53 1.28 1.76 -0.57
C LEU A 53 2.54 1.70 0.28
N ASP A 54 3.48 2.63 0.10
CA ASP A 54 4.69 2.73 0.91
C ASP A 54 4.37 3.00 2.38
N LYS A 55 3.38 3.86 2.66
CA LYS A 55 2.90 4.09 4.04
C LYS A 55 2.28 2.83 4.64
N VAL A 56 1.47 2.10 3.87
CA VAL A 56 0.88 0.83 4.31
C VAL A 56 1.97 -0.21 4.59
N ALA A 57 2.95 -0.34 3.69
CA ALA A 57 4.08 -1.26 3.86
C ALA A 57 4.94 -0.90 5.07
N LEU A 58 5.21 0.39 5.31
CA LEU A 58 5.94 0.85 6.49
C LEU A 58 5.19 0.52 7.78
N LYS A 59 3.86 0.75 7.81
CA LYS A 59 3.00 0.39 8.95
C LYS A 59 3.02 -1.12 9.20
N ALA A 60 2.91 -1.95 8.16
CA ALA A 60 2.95 -3.42 8.27
C ALA A 60 4.28 -3.92 8.86
N ARG A 61 5.42 -3.42 8.37
CA ARG A 61 6.74 -3.73 8.94
C ARG A 61 6.87 -3.33 10.40
N TYR A 62 6.23 -2.22 10.79
CA TYR A 62 6.24 -1.77 12.17
C TYR A 62 5.39 -2.68 13.09
N LEU A 63 4.24 -3.16 12.61
CA LEU A 63 3.44 -4.16 13.32
C LEU A 63 4.19 -5.48 13.50
N GLU A 64 4.83 -6.01 12.45
CA GLU A 64 5.68 -7.20 12.57
C GLU A 64 6.79 -7.04 13.61
N ARG A 65 7.38 -5.84 13.70
CA ARG A 65 8.39 -5.54 14.72
C ARG A 65 7.79 -5.57 16.13
N LEU A 66 6.61 -4.99 16.32
CA LEU A 66 5.92 -5.01 17.62
C LEU A 66 5.54 -6.43 18.04
N GLU A 67 5.09 -7.27 17.10
CA GLU A 67 4.77 -8.67 17.35
C GLU A 67 6.01 -9.47 17.81
N ARG A 68 7.17 -9.27 17.16
CA ARG A 68 8.43 -9.88 17.60
C ARG A 68 8.84 -9.41 18.99
N LEU A 69 8.72 -8.11 19.27
CA LEU A 69 9.04 -7.55 20.59
C LEU A 69 8.10 -8.08 21.66
N LEU A 70 6.81 -8.26 21.34
CA LEU A 70 5.83 -8.84 22.25
C LEU A 70 6.22 -10.27 22.61
N LYS A 71 6.55 -11.09 21.60
CA LYS A 71 7.02 -12.46 21.81
C LYS A 71 8.26 -12.52 22.70
N ILE A 72 9.29 -11.74 22.38
CA ILE A 72 10.53 -11.69 23.18
C ILE A 72 10.24 -11.25 24.62
N SER A 73 9.37 -10.25 24.81
CA SER A 73 9.03 -9.73 26.14
C SER A 73 8.23 -10.76 26.95
N TRP A 74 7.36 -11.51 26.29
CA TRP A 74 6.59 -12.59 26.90
C TRP A 74 7.49 -13.76 27.30
N ASP A 75 8.34 -14.23 26.39
CA ASP A 75 9.34 -15.28 26.67
C ASP A 75 10.28 -14.86 27.82
N SER A 76 10.65 -13.57 27.87
CA SER A 76 11.46 -13.03 28.96
C SER A 76 10.72 -13.06 30.30
N LEU A 77 9.42 -12.75 30.34
CA LEU A 77 8.61 -12.82 31.57
C LEU A 77 8.56 -14.25 32.13
N ASP A 78 8.45 -15.25 31.26
CA ASP A 78 8.45 -16.67 31.67
C ASP A 78 9.77 -17.09 32.32
N SER A 79 10.88 -16.44 31.97
CA SER A 79 12.20 -16.68 32.57
C SER A 79 12.42 -15.97 33.91
N VAL A 80 11.56 -15.00 34.28
CA VAL A 80 11.71 -14.27 35.55
C VAL A 80 11.16 -15.13 36.70
N PRO A 81 11.95 -15.37 37.77
CA PRO A 81 11.48 -16.09 38.95
C PRO A 81 10.15 -15.52 39.47
N PRO A 82 9.19 -16.37 39.89
CA PRO A 82 7.86 -15.93 40.34
C PRO A 82 7.90 -14.97 41.53
N ASP A 83 8.98 -15.05 42.31
CA ASP A 83 9.30 -14.32 43.53
C ASP A 83 9.97 -12.95 43.27
N ASP A 84 10.48 -12.69 42.06
CA ASP A 84 10.96 -11.37 41.65
C ASP A 84 9.82 -10.50 41.09
N PHE A 85 8.95 -10.07 41.98
CA PHE A 85 7.78 -9.26 41.64
C PHE A 85 8.11 -7.95 40.92
N ARG A 86 9.25 -7.32 41.24
CA ARG A 86 9.64 -6.03 40.63
C ARG A 86 9.91 -6.21 39.15
N THR A 87 10.72 -7.20 38.80
CA THR A 87 11.08 -7.47 37.41
C THR A 87 9.88 -7.97 36.61
N ARG A 88 9.01 -8.81 37.21
CA ARG A 88 7.76 -9.27 36.58
C ARG A 88 6.81 -8.10 36.28
N ILE A 89 6.60 -7.19 37.23
CA ILE A 89 5.75 -6.00 37.01
C ILE A 89 6.31 -5.11 35.90
N ALA A 90 7.63 -4.91 35.84
CA ALA A 90 8.25 -4.13 34.78
C ALA A 90 8.06 -4.77 33.39
N ALA A 91 8.23 -6.09 33.29
CA ALA A 91 8.00 -6.84 32.06
C ALA A 91 6.53 -6.80 31.61
N ILE A 92 5.58 -6.96 32.54
CA ILE A 92 4.14 -6.85 32.25
C ILE A 92 3.78 -5.45 31.74
N LYS A 93 4.35 -4.38 32.32
CA LYS A 93 4.15 -3.01 31.82
C LYS A 93 4.66 -2.84 30.40
N LEU A 94 5.85 -3.36 30.09
CA LEU A 94 6.40 -3.32 28.73
C LEU A 94 5.50 -4.05 27.73
N ILE A 95 5.00 -5.24 28.09
CA ILE A 95 4.05 -6.02 27.30
C ILE A 95 2.77 -5.20 27.06
N SER A 96 2.21 -4.60 28.12
CA SER A 96 1.03 -3.74 28.03
C SER A 96 1.24 -2.55 27.09
N ASP A 97 2.39 -1.87 27.18
CA ASP A 97 2.73 -0.74 26.30
C ASP A 97 2.83 -1.15 24.83
N ILE A 98 3.40 -2.34 24.55
CA ILE A 98 3.49 -2.89 23.20
C ILE A 98 2.09 -3.22 22.65
N ILE A 99 1.22 -3.82 23.47
CA ILE A 99 -0.17 -4.12 23.10
C ILE A 99 -0.92 -2.82 22.80
N GLU A 100 -0.85 -1.81 23.68
CA GLU A 100 -1.53 -0.54 23.49
C GLU A 100 -1.10 0.14 22.18
N ARG A 101 0.21 0.16 21.89
CA ARG A 101 0.74 0.70 20.63
C ARG A 101 0.25 -0.08 19.42
N SER A 102 0.15 -1.39 19.53
CA SER A 102 -0.36 -2.25 18.46
C SER A 102 -1.85 -1.97 18.20
N CYS A 103 -2.68 -1.90 19.24
CA CYS A 103 -4.10 -1.58 19.14
C CYS A 103 -4.34 -0.20 18.49
N LYS A 104 -3.61 0.84 18.91
CA LYS A 104 -3.70 2.18 18.31
C LYS A 104 -3.40 2.17 16.81
N LEU A 105 -2.43 1.37 16.37
CA LEU A 105 -2.12 1.22 14.93
C LEU A 105 -3.24 0.51 14.17
N TYR A 106 -3.87 -0.50 14.78
CA TYR A 106 -5.01 -1.20 14.18
C TYR A 106 -6.25 -0.30 14.05
N GLU A 107 -6.58 0.49 15.08
CA GLU A 107 -7.72 1.43 15.05
C GLU A 107 -7.55 2.55 14.02
N LEU A 108 -6.32 3.05 13.86
CA LEU A 108 -5.98 4.00 12.79
C LEU A 108 -6.14 3.38 11.39
N ASN A 109 -5.98 2.06 11.25
CA ASN A 109 -6.16 1.38 9.97
C ASN A 109 -7.64 1.10 9.67
N SER A 110 -8.46 0.74 10.66
CA SER A 110 -9.89 0.49 10.44
C SER A 110 -10.68 1.74 10.06
N THR A 111 -10.22 2.93 10.49
CA THR A 111 -10.84 4.21 10.17
C THR A 111 -10.38 4.79 8.82
N GLU A 112 -9.15 4.51 8.37
CA GLU A 112 -8.65 4.90 7.05
C GLU A 112 -9.28 4.09 5.90
N GLU A 113 -9.61 2.80 6.12
CA GLU A 113 -10.20 1.91 5.11
C GLU A 113 -11.70 2.16 4.82
N THR A 114 -12.42 2.87 5.71
CA THR A 114 -13.86 3.16 5.53
C THR A 114 -14.19 4.40 4.69
N SER A 115 -13.21 5.10 4.11
CA SER A 115 -13.43 6.42 3.48
C SER A 115 -13.55 6.43 1.94
N GLY A 116 -13.73 5.28 1.28
CA GLY A 116 -14.09 5.25 -0.14
C GLY A 116 -14.46 3.86 -0.64
N PRO A 117 -15.31 3.73 -1.68
CA PRO A 117 -15.63 2.43 -2.24
C PRO A 117 -14.35 1.80 -2.79
N VAL A 118 -13.92 0.72 -2.15
CA VAL A 118 -12.91 -0.17 -2.71
C VAL A 118 -13.55 -0.83 -3.93
N ASP A 119 -13.27 -0.30 -5.13
CA ASP A 119 -13.62 -0.95 -6.38
C ASP A 119 -12.69 -2.17 -6.54
N ILE A 120 -13.13 -3.33 -6.03
CA ILE A 120 -12.41 -4.63 -6.02
C ILE A 120 -12.23 -5.22 -7.44
N ARG A 121 -12.40 -4.43 -8.51
CA ARG A 121 -12.23 -4.87 -9.91
C ARG A 121 -10.79 -4.84 -10.41
N LEU A 122 -9.84 -5.28 -9.59
CA LEU A 122 -8.50 -5.67 -10.05
C LEU A 122 -8.11 -6.99 -9.38
N ARG A 123 -8.74 -8.08 -9.82
CA ARG A 123 -8.03 -9.36 -9.87
C ARG A 123 -6.97 -9.23 -10.95
N PHE A 124 -5.73 -8.97 -10.56
CA PHE A 124 -4.59 -9.28 -11.40
C PHE A 124 -4.52 -10.80 -11.51
N ASN A 125 -4.85 -11.34 -12.68
CA ASN A 125 -4.39 -12.66 -13.10
C ASN A 125 -3.28 -12.40 -14.12
N PRO A 126 -1.99 -12.45 -13.74
CA PRO A 126 -0.89 -12.25 -14.68
C PRO A 126 -0.49 -13.53 -15.44
N GLU A 127 -1.17 -14.65 -15.22
CA GLU A 127 -0.86 -15.92 -15.90
C GLU A 127 -1.97 -16.27 -16.90
N GLY A 128 -1.81 -15.73 -18.10
CA GLY A 128 -2.19 -16.46 -19.31
C GLY A 128 -0.90 -17.05 -19.86
N ASP A 129 -0.53 -18.21 -19.34
CA ASP A 129 0.47 -19.07 -20.00
C ASP A 129 -0.28 -19.93 -21.00
N ASP A 130 0.07 -19.72 -22.27
CA ASP A 130 -0.22 -20.61 -23.38
C ASP A 130 0.32 -22.01 -23.04
N GLU A 131 -0.55 -23.00 -22.92
CA GLU A 131 -0.19 -24.39 -23.22
C GLU A 131 -1.02 -24.89 -24.40
N LYS A 132 -0.28 -25.53 -25.31
CA LYS A 132 -0.62 -26.03 -26.64
C LYS A 132 -1.80 -27.00 -26.70
#